data_AF-A0A0N4TCD1-F1
#
_entry.id   AF-A0A0N4TCD1-F1
#
_cell.length_a   1.000
_cell.length_b   1.000
_cell.length_c   1.000
_cell.angle_alpha   90.00
_cell.angle_beta   90.00
_cell.angle_gamma   90.00
#
_symmetry.space_group_name_H-M   'P 1'
#
loop_
_entity.id
_entity.type
_entity.pdbx_description
1 polymer ?
#
loop_
_entity_poly.entity_id
_entity_poly.type
_entity_poly.pdbx_seq_one_letter_code
_entity_poly.pdbx_strand_id
1 'polypeptide(L)'
;MSLYTSHISTSSLQKGLLAFGSAVTALLNPMRADMVATMGETTAFRPILEKIRQRMEGDICGRKILRDRPRITSATIDLSYLRTLPHGTLGKEYSIFLEKLNTTPDDRPTVKFIDDDDLVYVMQRYRETHDFNHLILQMKTTLLDEVIIVLLKE
;
A
#
# COMPACT_ATOMS: atom_id res chain seq x y z
N MET A 1 5.84 -10.50 22.09
CA MET A 1 4.50 -9.98 22.41
C MET A 1 3.94 -9.39 21.12
N SER A 2 2.73 -9.76 20.70
CA SER A 2 2.16 -9.27 19.44
C SER A 2 1.83 -7.78 19.57
N LEU A 3 2.34 -6.94 18.66
CA LEU A 3 2.11 -5.49 18.70
C LEU A 3 0.70 -5.10 18.23
N TYR A 4 0.11 -5.89 17.33
CA TYR A 4 -1.23 -5.69 16.78
C TYR A 4 -1.77 -7.03 16.22
N THR A 5 -3.07 -7.11 15.93
CA THR A 5 -3.79 -8.37 15.64
C THR A 5 -3.16 -9.24 14.54
N SER A 6 -2.59 -8.64 13.49
CA SER A 6 -1.95 -9.35 12.37
C SER A 6 -0.41 -9.43 12.46
N HIS A 7 0.20 -9.01 13.58
CA HIS A 7 1.64 -8.93 13.73
C HIS A 7 2.29 -10.32 13.80
N ILE A 8 3.35 -10.50 13.02
CA ILE A 8 4.21 -11.68 12.98
C ILE A 8 5.63 -11.20 13.30
N SER A 9 6.08 -11.51 14.51
CA SER A 9 7.44 -11.22 14.95
C SER A 9 8.44 -12.00 14.10
N THR A 10 9.43 -11.29 13.54
CA THR A 10 10.48 -11.89 12.71
C THR A 10 11.86 -11.41 13.15
N SER A 11 12.85 -12.30 13.13
CA SER A 11 14.27 -11.92 13.27
C SER A 11 14.79 -11.27 11.99
N SER A 12 15.92 -10.54 12.06
CA SER A 12 16.54 -9.92 10.87
C SER A 12 16.86 -10.92 9.77
N LEU A 13 17.28 -12.15 10.13
CA LEU A 13 17.51 -13.24 9.18
C LEU A 13 16.20 -13.69 8.51
N GLN A 14 15.15 -13.92 9.30
CA GLN A 14 13.83 -14.30 8.77
C GLN A 14 13.25 -13.22 7.87
N LYS A 15 13.41 -11.94 8.23
CA LYS A 15 12.97 -10.80 7.44
C LYS A 15 13.74 -10.70 6.12
N GLY A 16 15.06 -10.93 6.15
CA GLY A 16 15.89 -11.00 4.94
C GLY A 16 15.51 -12.16 4.01
N LEU A 17 15.24 -13.35 4.57
CA LEU A 17 14.78 -14.51 3.80
C LEU A 17 13.39 -14.27 3.20
N LEU A 18 12.46 -13.67 3.95
CA LEU A 18 11.14 -13.29 3.45
C LEU A 18 11.25 -12.25 2.33
N ALA A 19 12.09 -11.23 2.49
CA ALA A 19 12.33 -10.23 1.44
C ALA A 19 12.85 -10.87 0.16
N PHE A 20 13.86 -11.72 0.26
CA PHE A 20 14.44 -12.39 -0.90
C PHE A 20 13.45 -13.36 -1.56
N GLY A 21 12.83 -14.24 -0.78
CA GLY A 21 11.88 -15.23 -1.31
C GLY A 21 10.62 -14.60 -1.92
N SER A 22 10.13 -13.52 -1.32
CA SER A 22 8.99 -12.78 -1.85
C SER A 22 9.34 -11.97 -3.09
N ALA A 23 10.53 -11.36 -3.17
CA ALA A 23 11.01 -10.70 -4.39
C ALA A 23 11.11 -11.69 -5.57
N VAL A 24 11.75 -12.84 -5.36
CA VAL A 24 11.87 -13.88 -6.39
C VAL A 24 10.49 -14.36 -6.84
N THR A 25 9.59 -14.61 -5.89
CA THR A 25 8.23 -15.08 -6.23
C THR A 25 7.41 -14.01 -6.95
N ALA A 26 7.52 -12.74 -6.55
CA ALA A 26 6.85 -11.62 -7.20
C ALA A 26 7.33 -11.43 -8.65
N LEU A 27 8.63 -11.62 -8.90
CA LEU A 27 9.19 -11.57 -10.26
C LEU A 27 8.73 -12.76 -11.12
N LEU A 28 8.64 -13.96 -10.54
CA LEU A 28 8.21 -15.17 -11.24
C LEU A 28 6.69 -15.24 -11.45
N ASN A 29 5.91 -14.65 -10.55
CA ASN A 29 4.45 -14.59 -10.64
C ASN A 29 3.93 -13.25 -10.09
N PRO A 30 3.86 -12.21 -10.93
CA PRO A 30 3.41 -10.86 -10.53
C PRO A 30 1.97 -10.80 -10.01
N MET A 31 1.14 -11.82 -10.33
CA MET A 31 -0.25 -11.90 -9.86
C MET A 31 -0.36 -12.31 -8.38
N ARG A 32 0.75 -12.73 -7.74
CA ARG A 32 0.86 -12.96 -6.30
C ARG A 32 0.98 -11.62 -5.55
N ALA A 33 -0.12 -10.87 -5.48
CA ALA A 33 -0.17 -9.57 -4.78
C ALA A 33 0.27 -9.67 -3.30
N ASP A 34 0.07 -10.82 -2.67
CA ASP A 34 0.56 -11.16 -1.32
C ASP A 34 2.09 -11.12 -1.23
N MET A 35 2.80 -11.59 -2.25
CA MET A 35 4.27 -11.59 -2.30
C MET A 35 4.83 -10.23 -2.64
N VAL A 36 4.18 -9.46 -3.51
CA VAL A 36 4.56 -8.05 -3.76
C VAL A 36 4.42 -7.25 -2.46
N ALA A 37 3.32 -7.44 -1.74
CA ALA A 37 3.08 -6.77 -0.45
C ALA A 37 4.07 -7.22 0.63
N THR A 38 4.40 -8.51 0.69
CA THR A 38 5.39 -9.07 1.62
C THR A 38 6.78 -8.55 1.30
N MET A 39 7.16 -8.50 0.02
CA MET A 39 8.43 -7.93 -0.42
C MET A 39 8.52 -6.47 0.00
N GLY A 40 7.54 -5.64 -0.39
CA GLY A 40 7.54 -4.22 -0.07
C GLY A 40 7.59 -3.93 1.44
N GLU A 41 6.99 -4.78 2.27
CA GLU A 41 7.02 -4.63 3.73
C GLU A 41 8.34 -5.08 4.36
N THR A 42 8.93 -6.15 3.85
CA THR A 42 10.19 -6.68 4.37
C THR A 42 11.40 -5.89 3.86
N THR A 43 11.27 -5.17 2.74
CA THR A 43 12.26 -4.22 2.24
C THR A 43 12.02 -2.78 2.70
N ALA A 44 10.83 -2.39 3.14
CA ALA A 44 10.57 -1.11 3.81
C ALA A 44 11.14 -1.14 5.24
N PHE A 45 12.46 -1.25 5.36
CA PHE A 45 13.15 -1.28 6.64
C PHE A 45 12.91 0.03 7.41
N ARG A 46 12.82 -0.09 8.73
CA ARG A 46 12.40 0.96 9.68
C ARG A 46 12.84 2.40 9.33
N PRO A 47 14.13 2.69 9.04
CA PRO A 47 14.59 4.01 8.60
C PRO A 47 13.81 4.64 7.43
N ILE A 48 13.35 3.87 6.45
CA ILE A 48 12.55 4.38 5.33
C ILE A 48 11.18 4.84 5.82
N LEU A 49 10.50 4.01 6.61
CA LEU A 49 9.18 4.35 7.15
C LEU A 49 9.26 5.53 8.12
N GLU A 50 10.32 5.63 8.93
CA GLU A 50 10.59 6.79 9.79
C GLU A 50 10.80 8.06 8.96
N LYS A 51 11.54 7.99 7.85
CA LYS A 51 11.73 9.12 6.95
C LYS A 51 10.41 9.57 6.32
N ILE A 52 9.55 8.63 5.92
CA ILE A 52 8.19 8.95 5.42
C ILE A 52 7.37 9.62 6.54
N ARG A 53 7.38 9.06 7.75
CA ARG A 53 6.67 9.63 8.90
C ARG A 53 7.14 11.05 9.20
N GLN A 54 8.45 11.30 9.26
CA GLN A 54 9.02 12.62 9.50
C GLN A 54 8.62 13.63 8.41
N ARG A 55 8.61 13.21 7.13
CA ARG A 55 8.09 14.05 6.03
C ARG A 55 6.62 14.41 6.23
N MET A 56 5.79 13.43 6.63
CA MET A 56 4.38 13.67 6.94
C MET A 56 4.20 14.59 8.16
N GLU A 57 5.02 14.43 9.20
CA GLU A 57 5.02 15.30 10.39
C GLU A 57 5.42 16.73 10.05
N GLY A 58 6.27 16.94 9.05
CA GLY A 58 6.64 18.28 8.55
C GLY A 58 5.49 19.01 7.84
N ASP A 59 4.52 18.29 7.29
CA ASP A 59 3.42 18.84 6.50
C ASP A 59 2.11 18.99 7.30
N ILE A 60 1.31 20.03 7.02
CA ILE A 60 0.04 20.26 7.74
C ILE A 60 -0.97 19.14 7.46
N CYS A 61 -1.09 18.71 6.19
CA CYS A 61 -1.98 17.63 5.79
C CYS A 61 -1.44 16.29 6.28
N GLY A 62 -0.13 16.06 6.17
CA GLY A 62 0.54 14.87 6.69
C GLY A 62 0.31 14.67 8.19
N ARG A 63 0.45 15.71 9.02
CA ARG A 63 0.13 15.67 10.46
C ARG A 63 -1.32 15.30 10.71
N LYS A 64 -2.25 15.85 9.94
CA LYS A 64 -3.68 15.52 10.04
C LYS A 64 -3.92 14.04 9.72
N ILE A 65 -3.28 13.51 8.68
CA ILE A 65 -3.38 12.09 8.30
C ILE A 65 -2.83 11.19 9.40
N LEU A 66 -1.66 11.52 9.97
CA LEU A 66 -1.05 10.73 11.05
C LEU A 66 -1.90 10.72 12.33
N ARG A 67 -2.60 11.83 12.61
CA ARG A 67 -3.49 11.95 13.78
C ARG A 67 -4.84 11.26 13.56
N ASP A 68 -5.53 11.58 12.47
CA ASP A 68 -6.89 11.12 12.21
C ASP A 68 -6.91 9.66 11.71
N ARG A 69 -5.76 9.15 11.24
CA ARG A 69 -5.53 7.81 10.71
C ARG A 69 -6.63 7.30 9.75
N PRO A 70 -7.07 8.09 8.74
CA PRO A 70 -8.11 7.65 7.81
C PRO A 70 -7.70 6.39 7.04
N ARG A 71 -8.69 5.54 6.72
CA ARG A 71 -8.53 4.25 6.02
C ARG A 71 -9.28 4.28 4.70
N ILE A 72 -8.78 3.60 3.68
CA ILE A 72 -9.43 3.43 2.38
C ILE A 72 -9.93 1.99 2.33
N THR A 73 -11.21 1.82 2.62
CA THR A 73 -11.88 0.52 2.74
C THR A 73 -13.27 0.63 2.14
N SER A 74 -13.94 -0.49 1.87
CA SER A 74 -15.34 -0.43 1.41
C SER A 74 -16.29 0.12 2.48
N ALA A 75 -15.88 0.13 3.76
CA ALA A 75 -16.64 0.73 4.85
C ALA A 75 -16.55 2.28 4.87
N THR A 76 -15.45 2.83 4.35
CA THR A 76 -15.22 4.29 4.34
C THR A 76 -15.49 4.93 2.98
N ILE A 77 -15.62 4.12 1.93
CA ILE A 77 -15.84 4.57 0.55
C ILE A 77 -17.11 3.94 0.00
N ASP A 78 -18.07 4.78 -0.40
CA ASP A 78 -19.25 4.33 -1.12
C ASP A 78 -18.94 4.15 -2.61
N LEU A 79 -18.55 2.93 -2.99
CA LEU A 79 -18.28 2.58 -4.38
C LEU A 79 -19.51 2.74 -5.29
N SER A 80 -20.72 2.57 -4.75
CA SER A 80 -21.95 2.76 -5.51
C SER A 80 -22.12 4.23 -5.87
N TYR A 81 -21.88 5.14 -4.94
CA TYR A 81 -21.84 6.57 -5.21
C TYR A 81 -20.74 6.94 -6.21
N LEU A 82 -19.51 6.42 -6.03
CA LEU A 82 -18.40 6.74 -6.94
C LEU A 82 -18.68 6.36 -8.40
N ARG A 83 -19.41 5.27 -8.64
CA ARG A 83 -19.85 4.87 -9.99
C ARG A 83 -20.77 5.88 -10.66
N THR A 84 -21.53 6.67 -9.88
CA THR A 84 -22.45 7.68 -10.42
C THR A 84 -21.78 8.98 -10.83
N LEU A 85 -20.52 9.18 -10.41
CA LEU A 85 -19.78 10.40 -10.70
C LEU A 85 -19.45 10.52 -12.20
N PRO A 86 -19.29 11.75 -12.73
CA PRO A 86 -18.85 11.97 -14.10
C PRO A 86 -17.45 11.41 -14.38
N HIS A 87 -17.21 10.99 -15.62
CA HIS A 87 -15.87 10.59 -16.10
C HIS A 87 -14.84 11.72 -15.92
N GLY A 88 -13.58 11.34 -15.67
CA GLY A 88 -12.50 12.28 -15.38
C GLY A 88 -12.44 12.76 -13.92
N THR A 89 -13.44 12.45 -13.09
CA THR A 89 -13.31 12.60 -11.64
C THR A 89 -12.49 11.45 -11.05
N LEU A 90 -11.67 11.74 -10.03
CA LEU A 90 -10.87 10.70 -9.36
C LEU A 90 -11.74 9.53 -8.85
N GLY A 91 -12.91 9.83 -8.30
CA GLY A 91 -13.83 8.82 -7.78
C GLY A 91 -14.36 7.89 -8.88
N LYS A 92 -14.80 8.45 -10.02
CA LYS A 92 -15.27 7.65 -11.15
C LYS A 92 -14.16 6.78 -11.71
N GLU A 93 -12.97 7.34 -11.95
CA GLU A 93 -11.83 6.59 -12.48
C GLU A 93 -11.36 5.50 -11.51
N TYR A 94 -11.39 5.76 -10.20
CA TYR A 94 -11.08 4.74 -9.19
C TYR A 94 -12.08 3.59 -9.22
N SER A 95 -13.39 3.86 -9.34
CA SER A 95 -14.41 2.81 -9.45
C SER A 95 -14.20 1.94 -10.69
N ILE A 96 -13.90 2.56 -11.84
CA ILE A 96 -13.63 1.86 -13.11
C ILE A 96 -12.36 1.00 -13.00
N PHE A 97 -11.32 1.52 -12.34
CA PHE A 97 -10.08 0.80 -12.14
C PHE A 97 -10.28 -0.46 -11.29
N LEU A 98 -11.00 -0.35 -10.17
CA LEU A 98 -11.33 -1.48 -9.31
C LEU A 98 -12.18 -2.53 -10.05
N GLU A 99 -13.17 -2.10 -10.83
CA GLU A 99 -14.00 -3.00 -11.66
C GLU A 99 -13.19 -3.74 -12.71
N LYS A 100 -12.27 -3.06 -13.42
CA LYS A 100 -11.39 -3.67 -14.43
C LYS A 100 -10.49 -4.74 -13.85
N LEU A 101 -10.02 -4.55 -12.63
CA LEU A 101 -9.17 -5.50 -11.92
C LEU A 101 -9.96 -6.56 -11.14
N ASN A 102 -11.29 -6.46 -11.14
CA ASN A 102 -12.19 -7.30 -10.35
C ASN A 102 -11.75 -7.37 -8.86
N THR A 103 -11.49 -6.21 -8.28
CA THR A 103 -10.96 -6.06 -6.91
C THR A 103 -11.71 -4.97 -6.14
N THR A 104 -11.48 -4.88 -4.84
CA THR A 104 -12.04 -3.92 -3.90
C THR A 104 -10.92 -3.23 -3.10
N PRO A 105 -11.20 -2.08 -2.46
CA PRO A 105 -10.23 -1.44 -1.57
C PRO A 105 -9.75 -2.37 -0.43
N ASP A 106 -10.60 -3.31 0.00
CA ASP A 106 -10.31 -4.23 1.11
C ASP A 106 -9.36 -5.37 0.73
N ASP A 107 -9.14 -5.61 -0.56
CA ASP A 107 -8.21 -6.65 -1.04
C ASP A 107 -6.74 -6.28 -0.79
N ARG A 108 -6.47 -5.05 -0.32
CA ARG A 108 -5.14 -4.61 0.07
C ARG A 108 -4.73 -5.29 1.38
N PRO A 109 -3.70 -6.16 1.38
CA PRO A 109 -3.37 -6.99 2.53
C PRO A 109 -2.94 -6.13 3.72
N THR A 110 -3.34 -6.56 4.91
CA THR A 110 -2.92 -5.94 6.17
C THR A 110 -1.41 -6.10 6.38
N VAL A 111 -0.78 -5.09 6.96
CA VAL A 111 0.62 -5.14 7.42
C VAL A 111 0.80 -6.24 8.47
N LYS A 112 1.94 -6.95 8.47
CA LYS A 112 2.23 -8.13 9.31
C LYS A 112 3.63 -8.13 9.93
N PHE A 113 4.65 -7.57 9.28
CA PHE A 113 6.08 -7.72 9.62
C PHE A 113 6.75 -6.42 10.07
N ILE A 114 5.98 -5.37 10.36
CA ILE A 114 6.48 -4.11 10.92
C ILE A 114 6.48 -4.20 12.45
N ASP A 115 7.66 -4.00 13.05
CA ASP A 115 7.87 -4.15 14.50
C ASP A 115 7.75 -2.80 15.25
N ASP A 116 6.91 -1.89 14.76
CA ASP A 116 6.66 -0.55 15.33
C ASP A 116 5.21 -0.12 15.00
N ASP A 117 4.36 -0.02 16.03
CA ASP A 117 2.92 0.26 15.88
C ASP A 117 2.63 1.61 15.21
N ASP A 118 3.49 2.61 15.39
CA ASP A 118 3.33 3.92 14.76
C ASP A 118 3.66 3.87 13.26
N LEU A 119 4.56 2.98 12.85
CA LEU A 119 4.95 2.79 11.45
C LEU A 119 4.01 1.85 10.70
N VAL A 120 3.24 1.02 11.40
CA VAL A 120 2.21 0.16 10.80
C VAL A 120 1.20 0.98 10.01
N TYR A 121 0.72 2.08 10.60
CA TYR A 121 -0.23 2.95 9.90
C TYR A 121 0.39 3.57 8.64
N VAL A 122 1.65 4.02 8.72
CA VAL A 122 2.36 4.61 7.57
C VAL A 122 2.48 3.60 6.43
N MET A 123 2.88 2.36 6.74
CA MET A 123 3.01 1.30 5.74
C MET A 123 1.66 0.89 5.15
N GLN A 124 0.63 0.78 5.99
CA GLN A 124 -0.70 0.42 5.52
C GLN A 124 -1.30 1.52 4.65
N ARG A 125 -1.11 2.79 5.02
CA ARG A 125 -1.53 3.95 4.24
C ARG A 125 -0.83 3.98 2.88
N TYR A 126 0.47 3.69 2.87
CA TYR A 126 1.25 3.57 1.63
C TYR A 126 0.65 2.52 0.68
N ARG A 127 0.27 1.34 1.20
CA ARG A 127 -0.41 0.28 0.43
C ARG A 127 -1.75 0.74 -0.13
N GLU A 128 -2.59 1.37 0.68
CA GLU A 128 -3.92 1.81 0.28
C GLU A 128 -3.91 2.91 -0.79
N THR A 129 -2.94 3.82 -0.72
CA THR A 129 -2.82 4.90 -1.72
C THR A 129 -2.12 4.47 -2.99
N HIS A 130 -1.59 3.24 -3.05
CA HIS A 130 -0.84 2.75 -4.19
C HIS A 130 -1.66 2.86 -5.48
N ASP A 131 -2.93 2.43 -5.45
CA ASP A 131 -3.85 2.46 -6.60
C ASP A 131 -4.04 3.87 -7.18
N PHE A 132 -4.01 4.89 -6.35
CA PHE A 132 -4.15 6.27 -6.81
C PHE A 132 -2.97 6.72 -7.68
N ASN A 133 -1.79 6.11 -7.53
CA ASN A 133 -0.67 6.41 -8.41
C ASN A 133 -0.93 5.91 -9.83
N HIS A 134 -1.54 4.72 -9.99
CA HIS A 134 -1.96 4.24 -11.30
C HIS A 134 -2.96 5.20 -11.95
N LEU A 135 -3.92 5.70 -11.18
CA LEU A 135 -4.92 6.64 -11.69
C LEU A 135 -4.30 7.98 -12.12
N ILE A 136 -3.48 8.58 -11.25
CA ILE A 136 -2.89 9.90 -11.47
C ILE A 136 -1.88 9.85 -12.63
N LEU A 137 -1.09 8.78 -12.72
CA LEU A 137 -0.07 8.61 -13.75
C LEU A 137 -0.60 7.94 -15.03
N GLN A 138 -1.87 7.54 -15.06
CA GLN A 138 -2.51 6.77 -16.15
C GLN A 138 -1.74 5.49 -16.52
N MET A 139 -1.13 4.85 -15.52
CA MET A 139 -0.31 3.65 -15.68
C MET A 139 -1.16 2.39 -15.45
N LYS A 140 -0.94 1.34 -16.25
CA LYS A 140 -1.64 0.05 -16.05
C LYS A 140 -0.97 -0.73 -14.91
N THR A 141 -1.53 -1.88 -14.55
CA THR A 141 -0.94 -2.82 -13.58
C THR A 141 -0.05 -3.86 -14.27
N THR A 142 0.68 -3.46 -15.31
CA THR A 142 1.67 -4.34 -15.96
C THR A 142 2.96 -4.33 -15.15
N LEU A 143 3.77 -5.39 -15.21
CA LEU A 143 5.02 -5.47 -14.45
C LEU A 143 5.93 -4.24 -14.68
N LEU A 144 6.01 -3.75 -15.91
CA LEU A 144 6.80 -2.58 -16.25
C LEU A 144 6.26 -1.31 -15.56
N ASP A 145 4.95 -1.10 -15.66
CA ASP A 145 4.30 0.07 -15.06
C ASP A 145 4.39 0.04 -13.53
N GLU A 146 4.27 -1.13 -12.92
CA GLU A 146 4.47 -1.34 -11.47
C GLU A 146 5.88 -0.94 -11.03
N VAL A 147 6.91 -1.37 -11.78
CA VAL A 147 8.31 -1.00 -11.50
C VAL A 147 8.51 0.51 -11.63
N ILE A 148 7.91 1.15 -12.63
CA ILE A 148 7.97 2.62 -12.80
C ILE A 148 7.33 3.33 -11.61
N ILE A 149 6.17 2.88 -11.14
CA ILE A 149 5.50 3.45 -9.96
C ILE A 149 6.34 3.31 -8.70
N VAL A 150 7.07 2.21 -8.55
CA VAL A 150 8.02 2.05 -7.43
C VAL A 150 9.16 3.06 -7.54
N LEU A 151 9.76 3.23 -8.72
CA LEU A 151 10.88 4.15 -8.93
C LEU A 151 10.50 5.63 -8.78
N LEU A 152 9.27 6.02 -9.14
CA LEU A 152 8.80 7.41 -9.00
C LEU A 152 8.52 7.84 -7.56
N LYS A 153 8.56 6.91 -6.60
CA LYS A 153 8.26 7.18 -5.19
C LYS A 153 9.49 7.48 -4.32
N GLU A 154 10.69 7.40 -4.89
CA GLU A 154 11.96 7.72 -4.20
C GLU A 154 12.38 9.18 -4.38
#